data_AF-A0A1Y4CBM2-F1
#
_entry.id   AF-A0A1Y4CBM2-F1
#
_cell.length_a   1.000
_cell.length_b   1.000
_cell.length_c   1.000
_cell.angle_alpha   90.00
_cell.angle_beta   90.00
_cell.angle_gamma   90.00
#
_symmetry.space_group_name_H-M   'P 1'
#
loop_
_entity.id
_entity.type
_entity.pdbx_description
1 polymer ?
#
loop_
_entity_poly.entity_id
_entity_poly.type
_entity_poly.pdbx_seq_one_letter_code
_entity_poly.pdbx_strand_id
1 'polypeptide(L)' 'MKVEAYIHSLGGSDHHQHVLGEAEILERIGDNLYLAAYNGVRCTAIFNIFVGRYFVDDVYGVQRAKQWGK' A
#
# COMPACT_ATOMS: atom_id res chain seq x y z
N MET A 1 2.27 6.93 9.65
CA MET A 1 3.23 6.00 10.29
C MET A 1 4.09 5.36 9.22
N LYS A 2 5.40 5.63 9.20
CA LYS A 2 6.32 5.03 8.22
C LYS A 2 6.62 3.57 8.57
N VAL A 3 6.64 2.71 7.56
CA VAL A 3 6.85 1.27 7.68
C VAL A 3 7.69 0.73 6.52
N GLU A 4 8.40 -0.36 6.76
CA GLU A 4 8.93 -1.21 5.70
C GLU A 4 7.80 -2.14 5.22
N ALA A 5 7.43 -2.02 3.95
CA ALA A 5 6.31 -2.75 3.36
C ALA A 5 6.69 -3.36 2.01
N TYR A 6 5.98 -4.42 1.61
CA TYR A 6 6.09 -4.95 0.26
C TYR A 6 5.36 -4.02 -0.70
N ILE A 7 6.08 -3.47 -1.67
CA ILE A 7 5.53 -2.51 -2.64
C ILE A 7 5.26 -3.27 -3.95
N HIS A 8 4.04 -3.16 -4.47
CA HIS A 8 3.62 -3.88 -5.67
C HIS A 8 4.51 -3.56 -6.87
N SER A 9 4.78 -2.28 -7.15
CA SER A 9 5.59 -1.86 -8.30
C SER A 9 7.07 -2.26 -8.22
N LEU A 10 7.59 -2.63 -7.04
CA LEU A 10 8.97 -3.08 -6.86
C LEU A 10 9.13 -4.59 -7.09
N GLY A 11 8.06 -5.36 -6.92
CA GLY A 11 8.02 -6.74 -7.41
C GLY A 11 8.00 -6.70 -8.92
N GLY A 12 9.03 -7.25 -9.57
CA GLY A 12 9.15 -7.20 -11.03
C GLY A 12 7.98 -7.88 -11.76
N SER A 13 8.13 -8.11 -13.07
CA SER A 13 7.11 -8.80 -13.87
C SER A 13 6.84 -10.25 -13.43
N ASP A 14 7.69 -10.83 -12.59
CA ASP A 14 7.41 -12.08 -11.89
C ASP A 14 6.69 -11.79 -10.56
N HIS A 15 5.41 -12.15 -10.51
CA HIS A 15 4.52 -11.94 -9.37
C HIS A 15 4.97 -12.65 -8.07
N HIS A 16 6.03 -13.46 -8.11
CA HIS A 16 6.60 -14.14 -6.94
C HIS A 16 7.66 -13.31 -6.21
N GLN A 17 8.13 -12.20 -6.77
CA GLN A 17 9.14 -11.38 -6.13
C GLN A 17 8.48 -10.28 -5.27
N HIS A 18 8.58 -10.42 -3.95
CA HIS A 18 8.18 -9.36 -3.02
C HIS A 18 9.39 -8.53 -2.63
N VAL A 19 9.38 -7.25 -2.98
CA VAL A 19 10.48 -6.31 -2.67
C VAL A 19 10.00 -5.30 -1.64
N LEU A 20 10.85 -5.07 -0.64
CA LEU A 20 10.57 -4.12 0.44
C LEU A 20 10.89 -2.69 0.01
N GLY A 21 10.05 -1.75 0.45
CA GLY A 21 10.26 -0.32 0.33
C GLY A 21 9.65 0.42 1.51
N GLU A 22 10.07 1.68 1.70
CA GLU A 22 9.46 2.56 2.70
C GLU A 22 8.10 3.07 2.18
N ALA A 23 7.06 2.89 2.96
CA ALA A 23 5.75 3.48 2.73
C ALA A 23 5.20 4.08 4.03
N GLU A 24 4.20 4.94 3.90
CA GLU A 24 3.50 5.51 5.05
C GLU A 24 2.08 4.99 5.15
N ILE A 25 1.73 4.37 6.28
CA ILE A 25 0.34 4.05 6.61
C ILE A 25 -0.32 5.29 7.21
N LEU A 26 -1.41 5.74 6.60
CA LEU A 26 -2.12 6.97 6.97
C LEU A 26 -3.28 6.68 7.92
N GLU A 27 -4.18 5.77 7.54
CA GLU A 27 -5.36 5.41 8.32
C GLU A 27 -5.90 4.02 7.96
N ARG A 28 -6.69 3.42 8.85
CA ARG A 28 -7.43 2.19 8.59
C ARG A 28 -8.82 2.56 8.05
N ILE A 29 -9.13 2.13 6.84
CA ILE A 29 -10.38 2.46 6.13
C ILE A 29 -11.34 1.27 5.98
N GLY A 30 -10.96 0.11 6.53
CA GLY A 30 -11.78 -1.10 6.55
C GLY A 30 -11.13 -2.16 7.44
N ASP A 31 -11.62 -3.41 7.39
CA ASP A 31 -11.19 -4.46 8.31
C ASP A 31 -9.68 -4.77 8.20
N ASN A 32 -9.20 -5.08 7.01
CA ASN A 32 -7.77 -5.23 6.73
C ASN A 32 -7.34 -4.34 5.55
N LEU A 33 -7.97 -3.16 5.46
CA LEU A 33 -7.75 -2.20 4.40
C LEU A 33 -7.28 -0.88 4.99
N TYR A 34 -6.16 -0.40 4.50
CA TYR A 34 -5.49 0.79 5.00
C TYR A 34 -5.26 1.77 3.85
N LEU A 35 -5.40 3.06 4.14
CA LEU A 35 -4.89 4.10 3.26
C LEU A 35 -3.38 4.24 3.52
N ALA A 36 -2.61 4.22 2.44
CA ALA A 36 -1.17 4.36 2.47
C ALA A 36 -0.71 5.45 1.49
N ALA A 37 0.52 5.92 1.68
CA ALA A 37 1.22 6.77 0.75
C ALA A 37 2.58 6.15 0.39
N TYR A 38 2.87 6.08 -0.90
CA TYR A 38 4.15 5.64 -1.43
C TYR A 38 4.57 6.61 -2.55
N ASN A 39 5.79 7.17 -2.47
CA ASN A 39 6.29 8.17 -3.43
C ASN A 39 5.30 9.33 -3.71
N GLY A 40 4.57 9.78 -2.69
CA GLY A 40 3.57 10.86 -2.81
C GLY A 40 2.23 10.44 -3.41
N VAL A 41 2.06 9.17 -3.81
CA VAL A 41 0.82 8.61 -4.33
C VAL A 41 0.02 7.98 -3.18
N ARG A 42 -1.23 8.39 -3.02
CA ARG A 42 -2.18 7.71 -2.11
C ARG A 42 -2.65 6.40 -2.73
N CYS A 43 -2.53 5.33 -1.98
CA CYS A 43 -2.83 3.96 -2.40
C CYS A 43 -3.44 3.17 -1.24
N THR A 44 -3.78 1.91 -1.49
CA THR A 44 -4.27 1.00 -0.44
C THR A 44 -3.19 0.05 0.01
N ALA A 45 -3.29 -0.40 1.26
CA ALA A 45 -2.48 -1.47 1.79
C ALA A 45 -3.32 -2.48 2.58
N ILE A 46 -2.81 -3.70 2.69
CA ILE A 46 -3.33 -4.74 3.56
C ILE A 46 -2.24 -5.21 4.52
N PHE A 47 -2.59 -5.60 5.74
CA PHE A 47 -1.62 -6.16 6.69
C PHE A 47 -1.65 -7.69 6.66
N ASN A 48 -0.49 -8.31 6.52
CA ASN A 48 -0.35 -9.76 6.61
C ASN A 48 0.26 -10.13 7.96
N ILE A 49 -0.55 -10.76 8.81
CA ILE A 49 -0.17 -11.15 10.17
C ILE A 49 0.91 -12.26 10.21
N PHE A 50 1.01 -13.09 9.17
CA PHE A 50 1.95 -14.22 9.16
C PHE A 50 3.39 -13.76 8.95
N VAL A 51 3.58 -12.70 8.15
CA VAL A 51 4.89 -12.08 7.92
C VAL A 51 5.08 -10.78 8.72
N GLY A 52 4.03 -10.27 9.37
CA GLY A 52 4.07 -9.06 10.17
C GLY A 52 4.31 -7.78 9.34
N ARG A 53 3.87 -7.75 8.08
CA ARG A 53 4.17 -6.66 7.14
C ARG A 53 2.95 -6.22 6.34
N TYR A 54 3.00 -4.95 5.90
CA TYR A 54 2.03 -4.41 4.96
C TYR A 54 2.41 -4.78 3.52
N PHE A 55 1.38 -5.01 2.71
CA PHE A 55 1.46 -5.11 1.25
C PHE A 55 0.77 -3.87 0.68
N VAL A 56 1.54 -2.99 0.07
CA VAL A 56 1.09 -1.72 -0.51
C VAL A 56 0.84 -1.93 -2.00
N ASP A 57 -0.39 -1.66 -2.43
CA ASP A 57 -0.81 -1.73 -3.83
C ASP A 57 -0.79 -0.33 -4.45
N ASP A 58 0.38 0.09 -4.89
CA ASP A 58 0.61 1.38 -5.54
C ASP A 58 0.32 1.37 -7.06
N VAL A 59 -0.15 0.24 -7.59
CA VAL A 59 -0.47 0.08 -9.02
C VAL A 59 -1.97 0.09 -9.24
N TYR A 60 -2.71 -0.82 -8.58
CA TYR A 60 -4.16 -0.96 -8.74
C TYR A 60 -4.93 -0.31 -7.60
N GLY A 61 -4.31 -0.20 -6.43
CA GLY A 61 -4.87 0.41 -5.23
C GLY A 61 -4.81 1.94 -5.18
N VAL A 62 -4.31 2.59 -6.25
CA VAL A 62 -4.15 4.06 -6.31
C VAL A 62 -5.49 4.76 -6.11
N GLN A 63 -5.56 5.54 -5.04
CA GLN A 63 -6.67 6.43 -4.76
C GLN A 63 -6.48 7.69 -5.60
N ARG A 64 -6.98 7.67 -6.83
CA ARG A 64 -7.18 8.93 -7.58
C ARG A 64 -8.02 9.84 -6.69
N ALA A 65 -7.68 11.14 -6.68
CA ALA A 65 -8.54 12.14 -6.08
C ALA A 65 -9.90 12.14 -6.79
N LYS A 66 -10.79 11.23 -6.39
CA LYS A 66 -12.20 11.51 -6.46
C LYS A 66 -12.34 12.76 -5.61
N GLN A 67 -12.67 13.87 -6.28
CA GLN A 67 -13.37 14.96 -5.62
C GLN A 67 -14.46 14.27 -4.81
N TRP A 68 -14.26 14.18 -3.50
CA TRP A 68 -15.32 13.84 -2.57
C TRP A 68 -16.23 15.06 -2.63
N GLY A 69 -17.07 15.07 -3.66
CA GLY A 69 -18.01 16.13 -3.93
C GLY A 69 -18.93 16.22 -2.73
N LYS A 70 -18.89 17.39 -2.11
CA LYS A 70 -19.94 18.08 -1.34
C LYS A 70 -20.88 17.21 -0.51
#